data_AF-S5UTX2-F1
#
_entry.id   AF-S5UTX2-F1
#
_cell.length_a   1.000
_cell.length_b   1.000
_cell.length_c   1.000
_cell.angle_alpha   90.00
_cell.angle_beta   90.00
_cell.angle_gamma   90.00
#
_symmetry.space_group_name_H-M   'P 1'
#
loop_
_entity.id
_entity.type
_entity.pdbx_description
1 polymer ?
#
loop_
_entity_poly.entity_id
_entity_poly.type
_entity_poly.pdbx_seq_one_letter_code
_entity_poly.pdbx_strand_id
1 'polypeptide(L)'
;MAERSTAAVDVADNSGDKPLAAKAESTADGVAQNPERGTDSDEGQGSEGTESPGKKASPPELHSGHKLARRYRLEECVTRLDGFSSWRAVDEKLRRAVGVHILPADHARARSVLAAARSSALLGDPRFVQVLDAVEENDLVYVVHEWLPDATEMGTLLAAGPLEPHDAYQMVSQVASAMAAAHREGLAHLRLNPNAVLRASTGQWRIRGLAVNAALRGISSDTPQRTDTESIGALLYAALTQRWPYENDAYGLSGLPKDIGLIAPDQVRAGVHRGLSELAMRALVNDGATASRHEAPCTTPEELVKAIGEMPRIRPPEPTFTAPPDYQRTTYQQGTYGRPAPRPGAAQPITPPPPPLQSRTGKVLKWAVSALLIAALGLGSWQLADALMDHGDKPDDTNKTQTKDGGGKSPRKPLAGKPIAIKGARDFDPFGPDHSEKPATIGNAYDSSASTYWQTDGYLSPQFGNLKSGVGVILDLGKAQQVGKVTVSFVGETSVELRAASANAGSEPTSFDAYSKAAGGSGTTVVLKPNESLKTQYLLVWLTKLPADGQGYWRGRVADIKVTG
;
A
#
# COMPACT_ATOMS: atom_id res chain seq x y z
N MET A 1 6.55 46.04 -45.13
CA MET A 1 6.30 47.10 -46.12
C MET A 1 4.80 47.08 -46.40
N ALA A 2 4.09 48.17 -46.04
CA ALA A 2 2.71 48.57 -46.39
C ALA A 2 1.54 47.60 -46.03
N GLU A 3 0.65 47.96 -45.07
CA GLU A 3 -0.63 48.73 -45.21
C GLU A 3 -1.81 47.83 -45.66
N ARG A 4 -3.09 47.87 -45.24
CA ARG A 4 -4.05 48.74 -44.51
C ARG A 4 -5.28 47.84 -44.17
N SER A 5 -5.95 47.92 -43.02
CA SER A 5 -7.01 48.87 -42.57
C SER A 5 -8.45 48.61 -43.11
N THR A 6 -9.44 48.80 -42.21
CA THR A 6 -10.92 48.96 -42.36
C THR A 6 -11.79 47.69 -42.51
N ALA A 7 -12.99 47.54 -41.94
CA ALA A 7 -13.92 48.40 -41.18
C ALA A 7 -14.92 47.56 -40.36
N ALA A 8 -15.52 48.19 -39.34
CA ALA A 8 -16.66 47.71 -38.56
C ALA A 8 -18.00 47.94 -39.29
N VAL A 9 -18.99 47.07 -39.05
CA VAL A 9 -20.42 47.44 -38.99
C VAL A 9 -21.10 46.55 -37.93
N ASP A 10 -21.75 47.23 -37.00
CA ASP A 10 -22.62 46.71 -35.94
C ASP A 10 -24.05 47.15 -36.32
N VAL A 11 -25.01 46.22 -36.39
CA VAL A 11 -26.46 46.53 -36.39
C VAL A 11 -27.19 45.38 -35.69
N ALA A 12 -27.99 45.78 -34.72
CA ALA A 12 -28.69 44.96 -33.75
C ALA A 12 -30.00 44.31 -34.25
N ASP A 13 -30.42 43.35 -33.42
CA ASP A 13 -31.79 43.03 -32.99
C ASP A 13 -32.79 42.38 -33.97
N ASN A 14 -33.16 41.12 -33.69
CA ASN A 14 -34.57 40.83 -33.43
C ASN A 14 -34.76 39.58 -32.58
N SER A 15 -35.73 39.69 -31.67
CA SER A 15 -35.98 38.85 -30.52
C SER A 15 -37.00 37.74 -30.83
N GLY A 16 -36.86 36.60 -30.14
CA GLY A 16 -37.94 35.73 -29.63
C GLY A 16 -38.87 35.00 -30.61
N ASP A 17 -38.77 33.66 -30.66
CA ASP A 17 -39.86 32.81 -30.16
C ASP A 17 -39.41 31.35 -29.91
N LYS A 18 -40.08 30.68 -28.97
CA LYS A 18 -39.74 29.38 -28.35
C LYS A 18 -40.59 28.22 -28.97
N PRO A 19 -40.51 26.96 -28.48
CA PRO A 19 -39.96 25.81 -29.21
C PRO A 19 -41.02 24.82 -29.77
N LEU A 20 -40.60 23.95 -30.70
CA LEU A 20 -41.38 22.82 -31.18
C LEU A 20 -40.89 21.50 -30.57
N ALA A 21 -41.80 20.87 -29.82
CA ALA A 21 -41.71 19.49 -29.36
C ALA A 21 -42.12 18.52 -30.47
N ALA A 22 -41.51 17.33 -30.50
CA ALA A 22 -42.09 16.16 -31.15
C ALA A 22 -41.69 14.87 -30.41
N LYS A 23 -42.72 14.21 -29.87
CA LYS A 23 -42.76 12.81 -29.43
C LYS A 23 -42.62 11.86 -30.61
N ALA A 24 -42.03 10.67 -30.40
CA ALA A 24 -42.55 9.42 -30.96
C ALA A 24 -42.07 8.20 -30.15
N GLU A 25 -43.05 7.40 -29.73
CA GLU A 25 -43.01 6.08 -29.06
C GLU A 25 -42.49 4.97 -30.01
N SER A 26 -41.68 4.02 -29.52
CA SER A 26 -42.03 2.64 -29.10
C SER A 26 -42.80 1.78 -30.12
N THR A 27 -42.15 0.71 -30.61
CA THR A 27 -42.81 -0.56 -30.96
C THR A 27 -41.85 -1.73 -30.72
N ALA A 28 -42.31 -2.67 -29.90
CA ALA A 28 -41.76 -4.00 -29.69
C ALA A 28 -42.50 -5.04 -30.55
N ASP A 29 -41.94 -6.25 -30.56
CA ASP A 29 -42.50 -7.57 -30.89
C ASP A 29 -42.53 -8.05 -32.36
N GLY A 30 -42.07 -9.31 -32.54
CA GLY A 30 -42.35 -10.09 -33.74
C GLY A 30 -41.43 -11.28 -34.01
N VAL A 31 -41.56 -12.36 -33.24
CA VAL A 31 -40.99 -13.70 -33.48
C VAL A 31 -41.75 -14.42 -34.63
N ALA A 32 -41.03 -15.07 -35.56
CA ALA A 32 -41.46 -16.26 -36.32
C ALA A 32 -40.28 -16.80 -37.17
N GLN A 33 -39.73 -17.97 -36.83
CA GLN A 33 -39.94 -19.29 -37.46
C GLN A 33 -39.25 -19.51 -38.84
N ASN A 34 -38.41 -20.55 -38.83
CA ASN A 34 -37.69 -21.20 -39.93
C ASN A 34 -38.68 -21.87 -40.92
N PRO A 35 -38.28 -22.18 -42.18
CA PRO A 35 -37.80 -23.54 -42.42
C PRO A 35 -36.71 -23.72 -43.51
N GLU A 36 -35.80 -24.66 -43.20
CA GLU A 36 -35.20 -25.71 -44.04
C GLU A 36 -34.88 -25.47 -45.53
N ARG A 37 -33.59 -25.57 -45.89
CA ARG A 37 -33.07 -26.57 -46.87
C ARG A 37 -31.53 -26.58 -46.85
N GLY A 38 -30.92 -27.73 -46.59
CA GLY A 38 -30.09 -28.39 -47.61
C GLY A 38 -28.82 -28.97 -46.99
N THR A 39 -28.82 -30.29 -46.86
CA THR A 39 -27.73 -31.18 -46.47
C THR A 39 -26.53 -31.08 -47.41
N ASP A 40 -25.31 -31.05 -46.87
CA ASP A 40 -24.28 -31.99 -47.30
C ASP A 40 -23.27 -32.26 -46.19
N SER A 41 -22.92 -33.52 -46.08
CA SER A 41 -22.10 -34.18 -45.06
C SER A 41 -20.61 -34.03 -45.33
N ASP A 42 -19.81 -33.83 -44.28
CA ASP A 42 -18.52 -34.52 -44.19
C ASP A 42 -18.21 -34.86 -42.74
N GLU A 43 -17.96 -36.14 -42.50
CA GLU A 43 -17.71 -36.74 -41.19
C GLU A 43 -16.22 -36.61 -40.82
N GLY A 44 -15.95 -36.16 -39.60
CA GLY A 44 -14.59 -36.06 -39.06
C GLY A 44 -14.56 -36.19 -37.54
N GLN A 45 -14.82 -37.41 -37.06
CA GLN A 45 -14.41 -38.00 -35.77
C GLN A 45 -14.37 -37.08 -34.53
N GLY A 46 -15.42 -37.21 -33.71
CA GLY A 46 -15.50 -36.67 -32.36
C GLY A 46 -14.61 -37.43 -31.38
N SER A 47 -13.83 -36.66 -30.62
CA SER A 47 -13.33 -37.05 -29.30
C SER A 47 -14.21 -36.33 -28.28
N GLU A 48 -15.07 -37.07 -27.59
CA GLU A 48 -15.83 -36.58 -26.43
C GLU A 48 -14.87 -36.12 -25.33
N GLY A 49 -14.70 -34.80 -25.21
CA GLY A 49 -14.08 -34.13 -24.08
C GLY A 49 -15.15 -33.37 -23.32
N THR A 50 -15.63 -33.97 -22.24
CA THR A 50 -16.54 -33.38 -21.23
C THR A 50 -16.16 -31.93 -20.92
N GLU A 51 -17.03 -30.98 -21.26
CA GLU A 51 -16.89 -29.57 -20.90
C GLU A 51 -16.90 -29.41 -19.38
N SER A 52 -15.77 -28.98 -18.82
CA SER A 52 -15.70 -28.47 -17.45
C SER A 52 -16.06 -26.98 -17.44
N PRO A 53 -16.86 -26.50 -16.46
CA PRO A 53 -17.25 -25.11 -16.38
C PRO A 53 -16.06 -24.22 -15.99
N GLY A 54 -15.78 -23.21 -16.81
CA GLY A 54 -15.20 -21.91 -16.44
C GLY A 54 -13.93 -21.92 -15.58
N LYS A 55 -12.78 -22.30 -16.18
CA LYS A 55 -11.47 -21.98 -15.60
C LYS A 55 -11.30 -20.45 -15.65
N LYS A 56 -11.51 -19.75 -14.51
CA LYS A 56 -11.17 -18.33 -14.37
C LYS A 56 -9.75 -18.12 -14.89
N ALA A 57 -9.60 -17.31 -15.95
CA ALA A 57 -8.31 -16.99 -16.54
C ALA A 57 -7.39 -16.46 -15.44
N SER A 58 -6.38 -17.25 -15.10
CA SER A 58 -5.31 -16.80 -14.23
C SER A 58 -4.39 -15.95 -15.10
N PRO A 59 -4.00 -14.73 -14.67
CA PRO A 59 -3.09 -13.91 -15.46
C PRO A 59 -1.82 -14.71 -15.78
N PRO A 60 -1.22 -14.54 -16.96
CA PRO A 60 0.09 -15.14 -17.22
C PRO A 60 1.04 -14.72 -16.10
N GLU A 61 1.78 -15.67 -15.52
CA GLU A 61 2.76 -15.39 -14.47
C GLU A 61 3.94 -14.63 -15.10
N LEU A 62 3.76 -13.33 -15.25
CA LEU A 62 4.80 -12.42 -15.72
C LEU A 62 5.87 -12.31 -14.63
N HIS A 63 7.11 -12.54 -15.04
CA HIS A 63 8.29 -12.46 -14.18
C HIS A 63 9.26 -11.39 -14.69
N SER A 64 10.20 -11.01 -13.82
CA SER A 64 11.33 -10.17 -14.21
C SER A 64 12.06 -10.77 -15.43
N GLY A 65 12.47 -9.90 -16.36
CA GLY A 65 13.08 -10.27 -17.63
C GLY A 65 12.09 -10.56 -18.77
N HIS A 66 10.80 -10.74 -18.49
CA HIS A 66 9.79 -10.94 -19.54
C HIS A 66 9.71 -9.73 -20.48
N LYS A 67 9.53 -9.95 -21.79
CA LYS A 67 9.53 -8.90 -22.80
C LYS A 67 8.17 -8.75 -23.47
N LEU A 68 7.54 -7.58 -23.32
CA LEU A 68 6.32 -7.20 -24.03
C LEU A 68 6.65 -6.59 -25.39
N ALA A 69 5.95 -7.01 -26.44
CA ALA A 69 6.16 -6.60 -27.84
C ALA A 69 7.65 -6.61 -28.29
N ARG A 70 8.47 -7.50 -27.69
CA ARG A 70 9.93 -7.54 -27.86
C ARG A 70 10.62 -6.18 -27.65
N ARG A 71 10.03 -5.29 -26.85
CA ARG A 71 10.52 -3.92 -26.61
C ARG A 71 10.63 -3.58 -25.13
N TYR A 72 9.59 -3.87 -24.35
CA TYR A 72 9.55 -3.50 -22.94
C TYR A 72 9.93 -4.71 -22.09
N ARG A 73 11.12 -4.66 -21.49
CA ARG A 73 11.58 -5.71 -20.58
C ARG A 73 11.16 -5.36 -19.15
N LEU A 74 10.32 -6.20 -18.55
CA LEU A 74 9.90 -6.05 -17.16
C LEU A 74 11.09 -6.29 -16.23
N GLU A 75 11.25 -5.46 -15.20
CA GLU A 75 12.35 -5.59 -14.24
C GLU A 75 11.82 -5.85 -12.84
N GLU A 76 10.98 -4.96 -12.34
CA GLU A 76 10.51 -4.98 -10.95
C GLU A 76 8.98 -4.83 -10.92
N CYS A 77 8.30 -5.75 -10.25
CA CYS A 77 6.86 -5.65 -10.01
C CYS A 77 6.63 -4.70 -8.83
N VAL A 78 6.07 -3.52 -9.11
CA VAL A 78 5.77 -2.49 -8.11
C VAL A 78 4.47 -2.82 -7.37
N THR A 79 3.49 -3.41 -8.06
CA THR A 79 2.19 -3.75 -7.46
C THR A 79 1.56 -4.90 -8.20
N ARG A 80 0.86 -5.78 -7.49
CA ARG A 80 -0.10 -6.72 -8.06
C ARG A 80 -1.37 -6.67 -7.23
N LEU A 81 -2.49 -6.25 -7.82
CA LEU A 81 -3.74 -6.06 -7.11
C LEU A 81 -4.92 -6.04 -8.09
N ASP A 82 -6.04 -6.67 -7.72
CA ASP A 82 -7.29 -6.75 -8.48
C ASP A 82 -7.14 -7.21 -9.93
N GLY A 83 -6.33 -8.24 -10.20
CA GLY A 83 -6.22 -8.80 -11.56
C GLY A 83 -5.38 -7.97 -12.54
N PHE A 84 -4.69 -6.92 -12.06
CA PHE A 84 -3.63 -6.25 -12.81
C PHE A 84 -2.32 -6.19 -12.02
N SER A 85 -1.24 -5.92 -12.73
CA SER A 85 0.09 -5.69 -12.16
C SER A 85 0.72 -4.42 -12.72
N SER A 86 1.48 -3.73 -11.89
CA SER A 86 2.25 -2.54 -12.25
C SER A 86 3.73 -2.86 -12.13
N TRP A 87 4.50 -2.49 -13.13
CA TRP A 87 5.91 -2.83 -13.25
C TRP A 87 6.74 -1.59 -13.55
N ARG A 88 7.95 -1.58 -13.03
CA ARG A 88 9.06 -0.86 -13.65
C ARG A 88 9.63 -1.76 -14.76
N ALA A 89 9.82 -1.18 -15.93
CA ALA A 89 10.37 -1.85 -17.09
C ALA A 89 11.39 -0.96 -17.80
N VAL A 90 12.12 -1.54 -18.75
CA VAL A 90 13.02 -0.81 -19.65
C VAL A 90 12.50 -0.90 -21.07
N ASP A 91 12.30 0.24 -21.71
CA ASP A 91 12.14 0.34 -23.16
C ASP A 91 13.51 0.12 -23.81
N GLU A 92 13.75 -1.07 -24.36
CA GLU A 92 15.05 -1.45 -24.93
C GLU A 92 15.40 -0.67 -26.21
N LYS A 93 14.40 -0.15 -26.93
CA LYS A 93 14.62 0.65 -28.15
C LYS A 93 15.10 2.05 -27.79
N LEU A 94 14.44 2.69 -26.83
CA LEU A 94 14.77 4.05 -26.39
C LEU A 94 15.80 4.08 -25.25
N ARG A 95 16.14 2.92 -24.67
CA ARG A 95 17.06 2.74 -23.54
C ARG A 95 16.70 3.62 -22.33
N ARG A 96 15.42 3.64 -21.97
CA ARG A 96 14.90 4.38 -20.81
C ARG A 96 14.02 3.52 -19.93
N ALA A 97 13.95 3.87 -18.64
CA ALA A 97 12.96 3.29 -17.74
C ALA A 97 11.54 3.77 -18.10
N VAL A 98 10.56 2.89 -17.95
CA VAL A 98 9.13 3.16 -18.12
C VAL A 98 8.34 2.45 -17.03
N GLY A 99 7.17 2.96 -16.70
CA GLY A 99 6.18 2.22 -15.92
C GLY A 99 5.21 1.48 -16.84
N VAL A 100 4.78 0.29 -16.44
CA VAL A 100 3.85 -0.53 -17.24
C VAL A 100 2.76 -1.09 -16.34
N HIS A 101 1.51 -0.81 -16.65
CA HIS A 101 0.36 -1.50 -16.09
C HIS A 101 -0.07 -2.62 -17.02
N ILE A 102 -0.37 -3.81 -16.51
CA ILE A 102 -0.65 -5.01 -17.28
C ILE A 102 -1.86 -5.73 -16.68
N LEU A 103 -2.80 -6.13 -17.52
CA LEU A 103 -3.97 -6.93 -17.18
C LEU A 103 -4.28 -7.92 -18.31
N PRO A 104 -4.93 -9.06 -18.04
CA PRO A 104 -5.44 -9.95 -19.09
C PRO A 104 -6.37 -9.19 -20.06
N ALA A 105 -6.35 -9.54 -21.34
CA ALA A 105 -7.20 -8.90 -22.36
C ALA A 105 -8.68 -9.23 -22.16
N ASP A 106 -8.99 -10.41 -21.62
CA ASP A 106 -10.35 -10.83 -21.25
C ASP A 106 -10.84 -10.25 -19.91
N HIS A 107 -9.98 -9.52 -19.20
CA HIS A 107 -10.34 -8.90 -17.94
C HIS A 107 -11.45 -7.87 -18.16
N ALA A 108 -12.48 -7.87 -17.30
CA ALA A 108 -13.68 -7.02 -17.47
C ALA A 108 -13.37 -5.52 -17.65
N ARG A 109 -12.25 -5.05 -17.10
CA ARG A 109 -11.76 -3.65 -17.16
C ARG A 109 -10.76 -3.36 -18.29
N ALA A 110 -10.38 -4.34 -19.12
CA ALA A 110 -9.38 -4.19 -20.18
C ALA A 110 -9.73 -3.06 -21.16
N ARG A 111 -10.95 -3.09 -21.70
CA ARG A 111 -11.45 -2.06 -22.63
C ARG A 111 -11.49 -0.67 -22.01
N SER A 112 -11.96 -0.53 -20.77
CA SER A 112 -12.01 0.77 -20.08
C SER A 112 -10.62 1.32 -19.78
N VAL A 113 -9.65 0.46 -19.42
CA VAL A 113 -8.25 0.88 -19.19
C VAL A 113 -7.60 1.36 -20.48
N LEU A 114 -7.80 0.65 -21.59
CA LEU A 114 -7.25 1.03 -22.89
C LEU A 114 -7.86 2.36 -23.38
N ALA A 115 -9.17 2.54 -23.21
CA ALA A 115 -9.86 3.79 -23.52
C ALA A 115 -9.33 4.95 -22.65
N ALA A 116 -9.24 4.76 -21.33
CA ALA A 116 -8.72 5.77 -20.40
C ALA A 116 -7.28 6.18 -20.72
N ALA A 117 -6.42 5.20 -21.07
CA ALA A 117 -5.04 5.47 -21.45
C ALA A 117 -4.95 6.30 -22.74
N ARG A 118 -5.76 5.96 -23.76
CA ARG A 118 -5.82 6.73 -25.02
C ARG A 118 -6.32 8.15 -24.78
N SER A 119 -7.39 8.33 -24.00
CA SER A 119 -7.91 9.66 -23.68
C SER A 119 -6.91 10.48 -22.86
N SER A 120 -6.26 9.89 -21.86
CA SER A 120 -5.24 10.59 -21.06
C SER A 120 -3.99 10.96 -21.87
N ALA A 121 -3.62 10.18 -22.89
CA ALA A 121 -2.46 10.46 -23.74
C ALA A 121 -2.63 11.74 -24.58
N LEU A 122 -3.88 12.18 -24.81
CA LEU A 122 -4.18 13.41 -25.54
C LEU A 122 -3.97 14.67 -24.70
N LEU A 123 -3.92 14.54 -23.37
CA LEU A 123 -3.69 15.68 -22.47
C LEU A 123 -2.21 16.07 -22.49
N GLY A 124 -1.87 17.10 -23.26
CA GLY A 124 -0.50 17.62 -23.42
C GLY A 124 0.05 18.45 -22.26
N ASP A 125 -0.49 18.30 -21.04
CA ASP A 125 -0.06 19.08 -19.88
C ASP A 125 1.12 18.39 -19.17
N PRO A 126 2.31 19.05 -19.07
CA PRO A 126 3.52 18.44 -18.52
C PRO A 126 3.42 18.12 -17.02
N ARG A 127 2.41 18.65 -16.31
CA ARG A 127 2.16 18.31 -14.91
C ARG A 127 1.55 16.92 -14.76
N PHE A 128 1.16 16.25 -15.84
CA PHE A 128 0.79 14.83 -15.78
C PHE A 128 1.94 13.94 -16.25
N VAL A 129 2.05 12.75 -15.66
CA VAL A 129 2.93 11.68 -16.15
C VAL A 129 2.33 11.16 -17.45
N GLN A 130 3.11 11.23 -18.54
CA GLN A 130 2.59 10.96 -19.86
C GLN A 130 2.37 9.45 -20.10
N VAL A 131 1.23 9.10 -20.69
CA VAL A 131 1.00 7.78 -21.30
C VAL A 131 1.77 7.72 -22.62
N LEU A 132 2.67 6.75 -22.74
CA LEU A 132 3.58 6.58 -23.87
C LEU A 132 3.06 5.57 -24.88
N ASP A 133 2.35 4.54 -24.41
CA ASP A 133 1.78 3.49 -25.24
C ASP A 133 0.59 2.82 -24.55
N ALA A 134 -0.34 2.28 -25.33
CA ALA A 134 -1.53 1.58 -24.85
C ALA A 134 -1.89 0.48 -25.85
N VAL A 135 -1.63 -0.77 -25.47
CA VAL A 135 -1.60 -1.91 -26.40
C VAL A 135 -2.45 -3.05 -25.87
N GLU A 136 -3.06 -3.78 -26.81
CA GLU A 136 -3.70 -5.07 -26.61
C GLU A 136 -2.99 -6.08 -27.53
N GLU A 137 -2.29 -7.06 -26.94
CA GLU A 137 -1.49 -8.06 -27.67
C GLU A 137 -1.31 -9.33 -26.83
N ASN A 138 -1.34 -10.51 -27.45
CA ASN A 138 -1.03 -11.81 -26.81
C ASN A 138 -1.81 -12.03 -25.49
N ASP A 139 -3.13 -11.84 -25.55
CA ASP A 139 -4.05 -11.97 -24.41
C ASP A 139 -3.77 -11.01 -23.24
N LEU A 140 -3.02 -9.94 -23.48
CA LEU A 140 -2.70 -8.90 -22.50
C LEU A 140 -3.10 -7.53 -23.01
N VAL A 141 -3.63 -6.71 -22.11
CA VAL A 141 -3.66 -5.26 -22.26
C VAL A 141 -2.56 -4.68 -21.38
N TYR A 142 -1.77 -3.77 -21.95
CA TYR A 142 -0.79 -3.02 -21.17
C TYR A 142 -0.73 -1.53 -21.53
N VAL A 143 -0.52 -0.71 -20.52
CA VAL A 143 -0.39 0.74 -20.61
C VAL A 143 1.00 1.12 -20.14
N VAL A 144 1.78 1.72 -21.04
CA VAL A 144 3.14 2.19 -20.77
C VAL A 144 3.08 3.68 -20.46
N HIS A 145 3.72 4.11 -19.39
CA HIS A 145 3.81 5.51 -18.99
C HIS A 145 5.24 5.93 -18.66
N GLU A 146 5.49 7.22 -18.68
CA GLU A 146 6.79 7.81 -18.31
C GLU A 146 7.21 7.35 -16.90
N TRP A 147 8.47 6.98 -16.74
CA TRP A 147 9.09 6.76 -15.44
C TRP A 147 9.90 7.98 -15.03
N LEU A 148 9.70 8.46 -13.81
CA LEU A 148 10.35 9.65 -13.27
C LEU A 148 11.36 9.24 -12.18
N PRO A 149 12.63 8.96 -12.52
CA PRO A 149 13.60 8.47 -11.55
C PRO A 149 13.99 9.54 -10.52
N ASP A 150 13.95 10.82 -10.91
CA ASP A 150 14.34 11.95 -10.06
C ASP A 150 13.14 12.58 -9.33
N ALA A 151 11.98 11.94 -9.36
CA ALA A 151 10.78 12.41 -8.67
C ALA A 151 10.52 11.59 -7.41
N THR A 152 10.16 12.27 -6.33
CA THR A 152 9.81 11.66 -5.05
C THR A 152 8.30 11.68 -4.85
N GLU A 153 7.71 10.54 -4.49
CA GLU A 153 6.29 10.47 -4.13
C GLU A 153 5.99 11.33 -2.91
N MET A 154 4.84 12.01 -2.91
CA MET A 154 4.42 12.87 -1.80
C MET A 154 4.32 12.06 -0.50
N GLY A 155 3.83 10.81 -0.55
CA GLY A 155 3.83 9.91 0.62
C GLY A 155 5.22 9.75 1.25
N THR A 156 6.26 9.59 0.43
CA THR A 156 7.67 9.52 0.89
C THR A 156 8.16 10.83 1.49
N LEU A 157 7.79 11.97 0.90
CA LEU A 157 8.13 13.29 1.48
C LEU A 157 7.50 13.47 2.86
N LEU A 158 6.24 13.04 3.02
CA LEU A 158 5.51 13.15 4.28
C LEU A 158 6.03 12.20 5.36
N ALA A 159 6.79 11.16 5.01
CA ALA A 159 7.46 10.33 6.00
C ALA A 159 8.53 11.12 6.81
N ALA A 160 9.09 12.19 6.24
CA ALA A 160 10.04 13.06 6.92
C ALA A 160 9.38 14.13 7.82
N GLY A 161 8.10 14.44 7.58
CA GLY A 161 7.34 15.44 8.32
C GLY A 161 6.33 16.17 7.44
N PRO A 162 5.51 17.08 8.03
CA PRO A 162 4.68 18.00 7.27
C PRO A 162 5.52 18.85 6.31
N LEU A 163 4.91 19.26 5.19
CA LEU A 163 5.55 20.19 4.26
C LEU A 163 5.60 21.61 4.83
N GLU A 164 6.66 22.33 4.47
CA GLU A 164 6.73 23.77 4.72
C GLU A 164 5.58 24.52 4.01
N PRO A 165 5.05 25.61 4.58
CA PRO A 165 3.90 26.32 4.01
C PRO A 165 4.07 26.72 2.54
N HIS A 166 5.28 27.12 2.15
CA HIS A 166 5.56 27.46 0.75
C HIS A 166 5.45 26.24 -0.17
N ASP A 167 5.98 25.09 0.24
CA ASP A 167 5.93 23.86 -0.56
C ASP A 167 4.50 23.30 -0.64
N ALA A 168 3.74 23.34 0.47
CA ALA A 168 2.33 22.97 0.48
C ALA A 168 1.49 23.88 -0.44
N TYR A 169 1.77 25.18 -0.44
CA TYR A 169 1.15 26.14 -1.35
C TYR A 169 1.48 25.86 -2.82
N GLN A 170 2.74 25.58 -3.15
CA GLN A 170 3.14 25.22 -4.51
C GLN A 170 2.49 23.91 -4.96
N MET A 171 2.42 22.92 -4.07
CA MET A 171 1.78 21.63 -4.32
C MET A 171 0.31 21.81 -4.69
N VAL A 172 -0.49 22.43 -3.81
CA VAL A 172 -1.93 22.57 -4.05
C VAL A 172 -2.21 23.46 -5.26
N SER A 173 -1.42 24.51 -5.48
CA SER A 173 -1.56 25.40 -6.65
C SER A 173 -1.37 24.65 -7.96
N GLN A 174 -0.30 23.85 -8.06
CA GLN A 174 0.03 23.13 -9.28
C GLN A 174 -0.95 21.97 -9.52
N VAL A 175 -1.30 21.22 -8.48
CA VAL A 175 -2.23 20.09 -8.56
C VAL A 175 -3.64 20.56 -8.92
N ALA A 176 -4.18 21.58 -8.25
CA ALA A 176 -5.50 22.13 -8.55
C ALA A 176 -5.57 22.67 -9.97
N SER A 177 -4.55 23.42 -10.40
CA SER A 177 -4.49 23.97 -11.76
C SER A 177 -4.33 22.90 -12.84
N ALA A 178 -3.69 21.76 -12.52
CA ALA A 178 -3.56 20.63 -13.43
C ALA A 178 -4.89 19.87 -13.55
N MET A 179 -5.55 19.59 -12.43
CA MET A 179 -6.85 18.92 -12.43
C MET A 179 -7.95 19.77 -13.07
N ALA A 180 -7.96 21.08 -12.87
CA ALA A 180 -8.83 22.00 -13.60
C ALA A 180 -8.64 21.86 -15.13
N ALA A 181 -7.38 21.81 -15.60
CA ALA A 181 -7.11 21.59 -17.02
C ALA A 181 -7.60 20.23 -17.52
N ALA A 182 -7.40 19.16 -16.75
CA ALA A 182 -7.89 17.83 -17.09
C ALA A 182 -9.42 17.76 -17.18
N HIS A 183 -10.14 18.38 -16.23
CA HIS A 183 -11.60 18.36 -16.22
C HIS A 183 -12.22 19.13 -17.39
N ARG A 184 -11.58 20.18 -17.90
CA ARG A 184 -12.03 20.85 -19.13
C ARG A 184 -11.99 19.94 -20.35
N GLU A 185 -11.07 18.97 -20.36
CA GLU A 185 -10.97 17.93 -21.38
C GLU A 185 -11.82 16.69 -21.06
N GLY A 186 -12.70 16.76 -20.05
CA GLY A 186 -13.55 15.65 -19.64
C GLY A 186 -12.81 14.50 -18.93
N LEU A 187 -11.58 14.74 -18.47
CA LEU A 187 -10.78 13.76 -17.75
C LEU A 187 -10.87 13.99 -16.24
N ALA A 188 -10.96 12.90 -15.49
CA ALA A 188 -10.94 12.90 -14.03
C ALA A 188 -9.88 11.91 -13.53
N HIS A 189 -9.36 12.13 -12.33
CA HIS A 189 -8.41 11.22 -11.71
C HIS A 189 -9.11 10.17 -10.82
N LEU A 190 -10.09 10.58 -10.02
CA LEU A 190 -10.92 9.77 -9.11
C LEU A 190 -10.18 8.90 -8.09
N ARG A 191 -8.87 9.10 -7.96
CA ARG A 191 -7.99 8.32 -7.07
C ARG A 191 -6.75 9.12 -6.71
N LEU A 192 -6.88 10.44 -6.62
CA LEU A 192 -5.76 11.31 -6.32
C LEU A 192 -5.36 11.13 -4.85
N ASN A 193 -4.11 10.74 -4.61
CA ASN A 193 -3.62 10.36 -3.29
C ASN A 193 -2.10 10.63 -3.18
N PRO A 194 -1.48 10.50 -1.99
CA PRO A 194 -0.06 10.86 -1.81
C PRO A 194 0.91 10.08 -2.71
N ASN A 195 0.56 8.88 -3.17
CA ASN A 195 1.42 8.10 -4.07
C ASN A 195 1.20 8.49 -5.54
N ALA A 196 0.11 9.20 -5.85
CA ALA A 196 -0.22 9.69 -7.18
C ALA A 196 0.40 11.08 -7.48
N VAL A 197 0.86 11.79 -6.46
CA VAL A 197 1.47 13.12 -6.59
C VAL A 197 2.97 13.02 -6.33
N LEU A 198 3.76 13.53 -7.27
CA LEU A 198 5.21 13.40 -7.32
C LEU A 198 5.85 14.78 -7.31
N ARG A 199 6.94 14.96 -6.57
CA ARG A 199 7.78 16.17 -6.62
C ARG A 199 9.04 15.85 -7.41
N ALA A 200 9.22 16.49 -8.56
CA ALA A 200 10.45 16.40 -9.34
C ALA A 200 11.60 17.12 -8.62
N SER A 201 12.85 16.74 -8.93
CA SER A 201 14.06 17.41 -8.44
C SER A 201 14.13 18.91 -8.78
N THR A 202 13.43 19.35 -9.83
CA THR A 202 13.28 20.77 -10.22
C THR A 202 12.31 21.56 -9.32
N GLY A 203 11.59 20.88 -8.42
CA GLY A 203 10.55 21.46 -7.57
C GLY A 203 9.14 21.45 -8.17
N GLN A 204 8.98 21.00 -9.42
CA GLN A 204 7.66 20.85 -10.06
C GLN A 204 6.88 19.67 -9.46
N TRP A 205 5.58 19.86 -9.26
CA TRP A 205 4.66 18.80 -8.87
C TRP A 205 4.00 18.16 -10.10
N ARG A 206 4.00 16.82 -10.15
CA ARG A 206 3.43 16.03 -11.23
C ARG A 206 2.42 15.00 -10.71
N ILE A 207 1.44 14.65 -11.53
CA ILE A 207 0.33 13.74 -11.20
C ILE A 207 0.41 12.51 -12.10
N ARG A 208 0.40 11.31 -11.52
CA ARG A 208 0.46 10.05 -12.27
C ARG A 208 -0.90 9.34 -12.36
N GLY A 209 -1.19 8.78 -13.53
CA GLY A 209 -2.32 7.87 -13.73
C GLY A 209 -3.69 8.54 -13.82
N LEU A 210 -3.74 9.75 -14.39
CA LEU A 210 -5.00 10.41 -14.77
C LEU A 210 -5.87 9.45 -15.60
N ALA A 211 -7.14 9.31 -15.22
CA ALA A 211 -8.13 8.34 -15.73
C ALA A 211 -7.75 6.84 -15.60
N VAL A 212 -6.50 6.48 -15.90
CA VAL A 212 -5.98 5.10 -15.90
C VAL A 212 -6.05 4.46 -14.53
N ASN A 213 -5.67 5.16 -13.45
CA ASN A 213 -5.68 4.59 -12.09
C ASN A 213 -7.10 4.22 -11.63
N ALA A 214 -8.09 5.04 -11.97
CA ALA A 214 -9.49 4.76 -11.69
C ALA A 214 -10.00 3.59 -12.52
N ALA A 215 -9.72 3.59 -13.84
CA ALA A 215 -10.10 2.51 -14.75
C ALA A 215 -9.51 1.15 -14.35
N LEU A 216 -8.24 1.13 -13.90
CA LEU A 216 -7.57 -0.07 -13.40
C LEU A 216 -8.29 -0.68 -12.19
N ARG A 217 -8.99 0.12 -11.39
CA ARG A 217 -9.75 -0.28 -10.19
C ARG A 217 -11.27 -0.35 -10.41
N GLY A 218 -11.76 0.05 -11.59
CA GLY A 218 -13.20 0.13 -11.86
C GLY A 218 -13.91 1.22 -11.05
N ILE A 219 -13.20 2.27 -10.65
CA ILE A 219 -13.76 3.39 -9.89
C ILE A 219 -14.42 4.35 -10.86
N SER A 220 -15.65 4.74 -10.56
CA SER A 220 -16.41 5.79 -11.23
C SER A 220 -17.08 6.68 -10.20
N SER A 221 -17.48 7.89 -10.59
CA SER A 221 -18.16 8.86 -9.73
C SER A 221 -19.14 9.67 -10.57
N ASP A 222 -20.34 9.90 -10.03
CA ASP A 222 -21.34 10.78 -10.64
C ASP A 222 -20.95 12.26 -10.50
N THR A 223 -20.05 12.58 -9.58
CA THR A 223 -19.56 13.93 -9.30
C THR A 223 -18.02 13.99 -9.37
N PRO A 224 -17.41 13.74 -10.55
CA PRO A 224 -15.97 13.57 -10.68
C PRO A 224 -15.16 14.78 -10.23
N GLN A 225 -15.60 16.00 -10.59
CA GLN A 225 -14.94 17.24 -10.17
C GLN A 225 -14.94 17.38 -8.64
N ARG A 226 -16.04 17.00 -7.97
CA ARG A 226 -16.13 17.07 -6.50
C ARG A 226 -15.21 16.06 -5.84
N THR A 227 -15.21 14.81 -6.32
CA THR A 227 -14.34 13.74 -5.81
C THR A 227 -12.86 14.13 -5.91
N ASP A 228 -12.43 14.69 -7.04
CA ASP A 228 -11.05 15.14 -7.19
C ASP A 228 -10.74 16.39 -6.34
N THR A 229 -11.68 17.32 -6.19
CA THR A 229 -11.52 18.49 -5.31
C THR A 229 -11.32 18.08 -3.84
N GLU A 230 -12.15 17.17 -3.35
CA GLU A 230 -12.02 16.63 -1.99
C GLU A 230 -10.68 15.92 -1.80
N SER A 231 -10.25 15.14 -2.80
CA SER A 231 -8.95 14.47 -2.79
C SER A 231 -7.78 15.47 -2.73
N ILE A 232 -7.87 16.62 -3.43
CA ILE A 232 -6.88 17.70 -3.33
C ILE A 232 -6.90 18.32 -1.93
N GLY A 233 -8.08 18.52 -1.34
CA GLY A 233 -8.24 18.96 0.04
C GLY A 233 -7.56 18.01 1.03
N ALA A 234 -7.74 16.70 0.84
CA ALA A 234 -7.11 15.67 1.66
C ALA A 234 -5.58 15.65 1.53
N LEU A 235 -5.06 15.88 0.32
CA LEU A 235 -3.61 16.02 0.10
C LEU A 235 -3.05 17.26 0.78
N LEU A 236 -3.74 18.41 0.69
CA LEU A 236 -3.31 19.62 1.39
C LEU A 236 -3.36 19.43 2.90
N TYR A 237 -4.41 18.78 3.41
CA TYR A 237 -4.52 18.42 4.82
C TYR A 237 -3.32 17.57 5.28
N ALA A 238 -2.99 16.52 4.55
CA ALA A 238 -1.86 15.66 4.81
C ALA A 238 -0.53 16.41 4.74
N ALA A 239 -0.36 17.31 3.75
CA ALA A 239 0.81 18.17 3.63
C ALA A 239 1.00 19.05 4.86
N LEU A 240 -0.09 19.61 5.41
CA LEU A 240 -0.02 20.54 6.52
C LEU A 240 0.11 19.83 7.87
N THR A 241 -0.36 18.61 8.03
CA THR A 241 -0.51 17.96 9.34
C THR A 241 0.26 16.65 9.51
N GLN A 242 0.70 16.03 8.41
CA GLN A 242 1.20 14.64 8.38
C GLN A 242 0.16 13.62 8.87
N ARG A 243 -1.15 13.93 8.75
CA ARG A 243 -2.25 13.04 9.07
C ARG A 243 -3.21 12.92 7.88
N TRP A 244 -3.94 11.82 7.82
CA TRP A 244 -5.04 11.68 6.88
C TRP A 244 -6.30 12.34 7.48
N PRO A 245 -7.09 13.11 6.71
CA PRO A 245 -8.24 13.87 7.24
C PRO A 245 -9.43 13.00 7.68
N TYR A 246 -9.41 11.70 7.40
CA TYR A 246 -10.47 10.77 7.81
C TYR A 246 -10.02 9.91 8.98
N GLU A 247 -10.96 9.22 9.63
CA GLU A 247 -10.68 8.40 10.82
C GLU A 247 -9.72 7.24 10.55
N ASN A 248 -9.81 6.66 9.35
CA ASN A 248 -9.00 5.50 8.98
C ASN A 248 -7.61 5.93 8.50
N ASP A 249 -6.60 5.21 8.98
CA ASP A 249 -5.24 5.27 8.46
C ASP A 249 -5.25 4.96 6.95
N ALA A 250 -4.51 5.75 6.18
CA ALA A 250 -4.40 5.57 4.74
C ALA A 250 -3.07 6.09 4.22
N TYR A 251 -2.53 5.45 3.18
CA TYR A 251 -1.32 5.88 2.47
C TYR A 251 -0.08 6.07 3.39
N GLY A 252 0.00 5.29 4.46
CA GLY A 252 1.08 5.39 5.46
C GLY A 252 0.93 6.56 6.43
N LEU A 253 -0.21 7.25 6.45
CA LEU A 253 -0.53 8.34 7.35
C LEU A 253 -1.59 7.90 8.36
N SER A 254 -1.42 8.32 9.62
CA SER A 254 -2.42 8.10 10.64
C SER A 254 -3.66 8.95 10.40
N GLY A 255 -4.84 8.35 10.56
CA GLY A 255 -6.11 9.05 10.53
C GLY A 255 -6.31 9.98 11.72
N LEU A 256 -7.47 10.64 11.73
CA LEU A 256 -7.96 11.37 12.88
C LEU A 256 -8.51 10.42 13.95
N PRO A 257 -8.41 10.77 15.25
CA PRO A 257 -9.03 9.95 16.29
C PRO A 257 -10.55 9.83 16.06
N LYS A 258 -11.07 8.64 16.36
CA LYS A 258 -12.51 8.34 16.25
C LYS A 258 -13.34 9.35 17.04
N ASP A 259 -14.55 9.64 16.53
CA ASP A 259 -15.56 10.50 17.16
C ASP A 259 -15.23 12.01 17.22
N ILE A 260 -14.06 12.44 16.74
CA ILE A 260 -13.70 13.86 16.65
C ILE A 260 -14.31 14.52 15.40
N GLY A 261 -14.52 13.73 14.34
CA GLY A 261 -14.88 14.25 13.02
C GLY A 261 -13.74 15.05 12.38
N LEU A 262 -14.05 15.71 11.25
CA LEU A 262 -13.06 16.52 10.54
C LEU A 262 -12.75 17.81 11.33
N ILE A 263 -11.49 17.97 11.73
CA ILE A 263 -10.96 19.17 12.41
C ILE A 263 -10.01 19.93 11.50
N ALA A 264 -9.85 21.24 11.69
CA ALA A 264 -9.00 22.04 10.80
C ALA A 264 -7.50 21.77 11.03
N PRO A 265 -6.65 21.81 9.98
CA PRO A 265 -5.21 21.62 10.11
C PRO A 265 -4.50 22.43 11.22
N ASP A 266 -4.90 23.68 11.42
CA ASP A 266 -4.37 24.57 12.47
C ASP A 266 -4.82 24.23 13.90
N GLN A 267 -5.87 23.41 14.04
CA GLN A 267 -6.27 22.82 15.33
C GLN A 267 -5.49 21.53 15.63
N VAL A 268 -5.05 20.84 14.58
CA VAL A 268 -4.28 19.58 14.70
C VAL A 268 -2.82 19.87 15.03
N ARG A 269 -2.23 20.88 14.39
CA ARG A 269 -0.82 21.23 14.52
C ARG A 269 -0.64 22.74 14.61
N ALA A 270 0.06 23.18 15.65
CA ALA A 270 0.46 24.58 15.79
C ALA A 270 1.42 25.01 14.66
N GLY A 271 1.33 26.28 14.24
CA GLY A 271 2.21 26.85 13.20
C GLY A 271 1.77 26.55 11.76
N VAL A 272 0.61 25.91 11.55
CA VAL A 272 0.01 25.78 10.22
C VAL A 272 -0.44 27.15 9.70
N HIS A 273 -0.15 27.43 8.42
CA HIS A 273 -0.58 28.68 7.78
C HIS A 273 -2.11 28.72 7.68
N ARG A 274 -2.72 29.74 8.30
CA ARG A 274 -4.18 29.87 8.42
C ARG A 274 -4.92 29.78 7.08
N GLY A 275 -4.45 30.49 6.07
CA GLY A 275 -5.10 30.47 4.74
C GLY A 275 -5.04 29.10 4.05
N LEU A 276 -3.99 28.30 4.31
CA LEU A 276 -3.89 26.94 3.78
C LEU A 276 -4.78 25.97 4.56
N SER A 277 -4.90 26.16 5.89
CA SER A 277 -5.85 25.41 6.72
C SER A 277 -7.28 25.61 6.22
N GLU A 278 -7.67 26.86 6.01
CA GLU A 278 -9.00 27.24 5.51
C GLU A 278 -9.27 26.66 4.13
N LEU A 279 -8.30 26.75 3.22
CA LEU A 279 -8.39 26.18 1.88
C LEU A 279 -8.61 24.66 1.90
N ALA A 280 -7.87 23.93 2.74
CA ALA A 280 -8.04 22.48 2.89
C ALA A 280 -9.47 22.14 3.35
N MET A 281 -9.98 22.89 4.32
CA MET A 281 -11.32 22.68 4.85
C MET A 281 -12.42 23.03 3.82
N ARG A 282 -12.23 24.10 3.03
CA ARG A 282 -13.15 24.47 1.95
C ARG A 282 -13.23 23.39 0.87
N ALA A 283 -12.14 22.67 0.60
CA ALA A 283 -12.14 21.56 -0.36
C ALA A 283 -12.73 20.25 0.22
N LEU A 284 -12.60 20.02 1.52
CA LEU A 284 -13.07 18.80 2.19
C LEU A 284 -14.56 18.82 2.53
N VAL A 285 -15.11 19.94 3.01
CA VAL A 285 -16.48 19.99 3.56
C VAL A 285 -17.54 20.17 2.47
N ASN A 286 -18.64 19.40 2.55
CA ASN A 286 -19.74 19.43 1.57
C ASN A 286 -20.94 20.30 1.99
N ASP A 287 -21.29 20.34 3.28
CA ASP A 287 -22.62 20.81 3.74
C ASP A 287 -22.62 21.91 4.80
N GLY A 288 -21.60 22.77 4.87
CA GLY A 288 -21.62 23.90 5.78
C GLY A 288 -20.29 24.62 5.85
N ALA A 289 -20.34 25.94 6.05
CA ALA A 289 -19.18 26.81 6.19
C ALA A 289 -18.12 26.16 7.07
N THR A 290 -16.84 26.33 6.70
CA THR A 290 -15.73 26.00 7.58
C THR A 290 -16.01 26.66 8.93
N ALA A 291 -15.90 25.92 10.03
CA ALA A 291 -16.31 26.37 11.38
C ALA A 291 -15.66 27.70 11.82
N SER A 292 -14.72 28.21 11.04
CA SER A 292 -14.00 29.45 11.28
C SER A 292 -14.42 30.64 10.42
N ARG A 293 -15.03 30.54 9.22
CA ARG A 293 -15.45 31.70 8.38
C ARG A 293 -16.53 31.35 7.34
N HIS A 294 -17.37 32.34 7.02
CA HIS A 294 -18.49 32.29 6.06
C HIS A 294 -18.08 32.08 4.58
N GLU A 295 -16.93 31.49 4.30
CA GLU A 295 -16.47 31.26 2.93
C GLU A 295 -17.14 30.01 2.33
N ALA A 296 -17.48 30.10 1.05
CA ALA A 296 -18.13 29.01 0.33
C ALA A 296 -17.17 27.81 0.15
N PRO A 297 -17.70 26.57 0.21
CA PRO A 297 -16.92 25.38 -0.12
C PRO A 297 -16.42 25.45 -1.57
N CYS A 298 -15.27 24.83 -1.82
CA CYS A 298 -14.75 24.60 -3.16
C CYS A 298 -15.19 23.20 -3.58
N THR A 299 -16.03 23.14 -4.61
CA THR A 299 -16.62 21.90 -5.14
C THR A 299 -15.98 21.44 -6.45
N THR A 300 -15.19 22.32 -7.08
CA THR A 300 -14.46 22.04 -8.31
C THR A 300 -12.99 22.48 -8.21
N PRO A 301 -12.07 21.88 -9.00
CA PRO A 301 -10.68 22.34 -9.02
C PRO A 301 -10.53 23.78 -9.55
N GLU A 302 -11.40 24.23 -10.45
CA GLU A 302 -11.49 25.63 -10.88
C GLU A 302 -11.78 26.59 -9.72
N GLU A 303 -12.75 26.27 -8.86
CA GLU A 303 -13.05 27.06 -7.67
C GLU A 303 -11.86 27.09 -6.70
N LEU A 304 -11.16 25.96 -6.58
CA LEU A 304 -9.96 25.87 -5.75
C LEU A 304 -8.82 26.75 -6.30
N VAL A 305 -8.61 26.75 -7.63
CA VAL A 305 -7.64 27.64 -8.29
C VAL A 305 -7.99 29.11 -8.04
N LYS A 306 -9.27 29.48 -8.12
CA LYS A 306 -9.72 30.83 -7.83
C LYS A 306 -9.44 31.21 -6.36
N ALA A 307 -9.81 30.34 -5.42
CA ALA A 307 -9.57 30.57 -3.99
C ALA A 307 -8.08 30.71 -3.66
N ILE A 308 -7.21 29.91 -4.30
CA ILE A 308 -5.75 30.03 -4.17
C ILE A 308 -5.26 31.39 -4.70
N GLY A 309 -5.81 31.86 -5.83
CA GLY A 309 -5.43 33.14 -6.44
C GLY A 309 -5.83 34.36 -5.61
N GLU A 310 -6.86 34.25 -4.78
CA GLU A 310 -7.31 35.29 -3.84
C GLU A 310 -6.44 35.34 -2.56
N MET A 311 -5.75 34.25 -2.23
CA MET A 311 -4.88 34.19 -1.05
C MET A 311 -3.59 35.00 -1.24
N PRO A 312 -3.11 35.72 -0.21
CA PRO A 312 -1.78 36.34 -0.26
C PRO A 312 -0.69 35.32 -0.58
N ARG A 313 0.15 35.65 -1.58
CA ARG A 313 1.24 34.75 -2.00
C ARG A 313 2.19 34.45 -0.84
N ILE A 314 2.37 33.15 -0.56
CA ILE A 314 3.31 32.66 0.45
C ILE A 314 4.72 32.67 -0.16
N ARG A 315 5.62 33.47 0.42
CA ARG A 315 7.00 33.60 -0.06
C ARG A 315 7.82 32.35 0.25
N PRO A 316 8.85 32.02 -0.56
CA PRO A 316 9.80 30.98 -0.20
C PRO A 316 10.52 31.34 1.11
N PRO A 317 10.93 30.34 1.92
CA PRO A 317 11.72 30.60 3.11
C PRO A 317 13.03 31.29 2.72
N GLU A 318 13.49 32.22 3.55
CA GLU A 318 14.79 32.87 3.32
C GLU A 318 15.90 31.81 3.39
N PRO A 319 16.83 31.78 2.42
CA PRO A 319 17.93 30.85 2.45
C PRO A 319 18.76 31.11 3.70
N THR A 320 18.92 30.10 4.56
CA THR A 320 19.81 30.19 5.71
C THR A 320 21.23 30.34 5.17
N PHE A 321 21.79 31.55 5.28
CA PHE A 321 23.19 31.77 4.92
C PHE A 321 24.06 31.08 5.95
N THR A 322 24.57 29.89 5.63
CA THR A 322 25.65 29.29 6.40
C THR A 322 26.87 30.17 6.17
N ALA A 323 27.30 30.89 7.21
CA ALA A 323 28.53 31.66 7.14
C ALA A 323 29.66 30.73 6.66
N PRO A 324 30.47 31.14 5.67
CA PRO A 324 31.63 30.34 5.27
C PRO A 324 32.49 30.06 6.50
N PRO A 325 33.13 28.88 6.59
CA PRO A 325 34.03 28.59 7.70
C PRO A 325 35.06 29.71 7.84
N ASP A 326 35.38 30.09 9.08
CA ASP A 326 36.41 31.08 9.35
C ASP A 326 37.68 30.70 8.58
N TYR A 327 38.13 31.60 7.71
CA TYR A 327 39.38 31.44 6.98
C TYR A 327 40.48 31.20 8.03
N GLN A 328 41.02 29.97 8.06
CA GLN A 328 42.29 29.73 8.74
C GLN A 328 43.32 30.64 8.06
N ARG A 329 43.75 31.70 8.75
CA ARG A 329 44.87 32.53 8.30
C ARG A 329 46.07 31.61 8.15
N THR A 330 46.40 31.25 6.91
CA THR A 330 47.71 30.72 6.57
C THR A 330 48.71 31.83 6.90
N THR A 331 49.45 31.68 8.00
CA THR A 331 50.66 32.47 8.24
C THR A 331 51.66 32.11 7.15
N TYR A 332 51.63 32.85 6.04
CA TYR A 332 52.75 32.90 5.12
C TYR A 332 53.95 33.44 5.92
N GLN A 333 54.90 32.56 6.25
CA GLN A 333 56.23 32.98 6.64
C GLN A 333 56.80 33.81 5.48
N GLN A 334 56.89 35.13 5.69
CA GLN A 334 57.62 36.01 4.80
C GLN A 334 59.09 35.55 4.74
N GLY A 335 59.48 34.96 3.62
CA GLY A 335 60.87 34.63 3.32
C GLY A 335 61.72 35.89 3.25
N THR A 336 62.72 35.97 4.10
CA THR A 336 63.77 36.99 4.07
C THR A 336 64.61 36.82 2.81
N TYR A 337 64.47 37.74 1.84
CA TYR A 337 65.40 37.88 0.73
C TYR A 337 66.73 38.45 1.24
N GLY A 338 67.82 37.69 1.08
CA GLY A 338 69.18 38.19 1.28
C GLY A 338 70.07 37.32 2.16
N ARG A 339 70.44 36.13 1.68
CA ARG A 339 71.72 35.53 2.10
C ARG A 339 72.31 34.68 0.97
N PRO A 340 73.64 34.73 0.72
CA PRO A 340 74.25 34.07 -0.42
C PRO A 340 74.20 32.55 -0.29
N ALA A 341 73.99 31.87 -1.41
CA ALA A 341 73.93 30.41 -1.50
C ALA A 341 75.26 29.74 -1.06
N PRO A 342 75.21 28.71 -0.19
CA PRO A 342 76.30 27.76 -0.06
C PRO A 342 76.25 26.73 -1.20
N ARG A 343 77.44 26.33 -1.64
CA ARG A 343 77.76 25.35 -2.70
C ARG A 343 77.03 24.00 -2.58
N PRO A 344 76.90 23.24 -3.69
CA PRO A 344 76.15 21.99 -3.72
C PRO A 344 76.92 20.90 -2.97
N GLY A 345 76.31 20.37 -1.92
CA GLY A 345 76.90 19.29 -1.13
C GLY A 345 75.86 18.64 -0.23
N ALA A 346 75.78 17.31 -0.35
CA ALA A 346 74.92 16.36 0.35
C ALA A 346 73.47 16.27 -0.15
N ALA A 347 73.19 15.14 -0.83
CA ALA A 347 71.84 14.62 -0.99
C ALA A 347 71.22 14.43 0.41
N GLN A 348 70.10 15.10 0.66
CA GLN A 348 69.30 14.84 1.86
C GLN A 348 68.53 13.52 1.68
N PRO A 349 68.46 12.66 2.70
CA PRO A 349 67.81 11.37 2.60
C PRO A 349 66.30 11.54 2.37
N ILE A 350 65.81 10.88 1.33
CA ILE A 350 64.38 10.71 1.07
C ILE A 350 63.80 10.01 2.29
N THR A 351 62.92 10.68 3.05
CA THR A 351 62.13 10.00 4.07
C THR A 351 61.18 9.05 3.35
N PRO A 352 61.26 7.73 3.57
CA PRO A 352 60.32 6.82 2.94
C PRO A 352 58.92 7.13 3.49
N PRO A 353 57.87 7.02 2.64
CA PRO A 353 56.50 7.18 3.09
C PRO A 353 56.20 6.17 4.22
N PRO A 354 55.31 6.52 5.16
CA PRO A 354 54.94 5.60 6.22
C PRO A 354 54.40 4.30 5.61
N PRO A 355 54.77 3.13 6.15
CA PRO A 355 54.29 1.86 5.63
C PRO A 355 52.76 1.78 5.73
N PRO A 356 52.09 1.09 4.79
CA PRO A 356 50.66 0.85 4.89
C PRO A 356 50.37 0.14 6.22
N LEU A 357 49.31 0.60 6.91
CA LEU A 357 48.76 -0.08 8.08
C LEU A 357 48.52 -1.55 7.72
N GLN A 358 49.42 -2.42 8.17
CA GLN A 358 49.16 -3.85 8.17
C GLN A 358 48.00 -4.09 9.13
N SER A 359 46.84 -4.45 8.59
CA SER A 359 45.71 -4.97 9.33
C SER A 359 46.04 -6.36 9.92
N ARG A 360 46.94 -6.39 10.90
CA ARG A 360 47.13 -7.55 11.78
C ARG A 360 46.06 -7.56 12.88
N THR A 361 44.81 -7.74 12.47
CA THR A 361 43.74 -8.20 13.37
C THR A 361 42.77 -9.13 12.65
N GLY A 362 43.30 -9.99 11.77
CA GLY A 362 42.55 -11.10 11.19
C GLY A 362 43.06 -12.42 11.78
N LYS A 363 42.55 -12.83 12.95
CA LYS A 363 42.49 -14.25 13.39
C LYS A 363 41.84 -14.55 14.75
N VAL A 364 41.23 -13.59 15.46
CA VAL A 364 40.54 -13.89 16.74
C VAL A 364 39.00 -13.80 16.65
N LEU A 365 38.43 -13.14 15.63
CA LEU A 365 36.96 -13.04 15.48
C LEU A 365 36.31 -14.24 14.74
N LYS A 366 37.07 -15.28 14.38
CA LYS A 366 36.54 -16.50 13.73
C LYS A 366 36.15 -17.64 14.69
N TRP A 367 36.47 -17.55 15.99
CA TRP A 367 36.09 -18.57 16.96
C TRP A 367 34.94 -18.17 17.90
N ALA A 368 34.64 -16.87 18.02
CA ALA A 368 33.51 -16.41 18.83
C ALA A 368 32.14 -16.66 18.15
N VAL A 369 32.07 -16.55 16.82
CA VAL A 369 30.84 -16.81 16.05
C VAL A 369 30.54 -18.32 15.96
N SER A 370 31.58 -19.15 15.86
CA SER A 370 31.45 -20.62 15.84
C SER A 370 31.05 -21.19 17.21
N ALA A 371 31.55 -20.64 18.31
CA ALA A 371 31.14 -21.06 19.66
C ALA A 371 29.69 -20.66 19.98
N LEU A 372 29.24 -19.49 19.52
CA LEU A 372 27.83 -19.06 19.65
C LEU A 372 26.88 -19.88 18.76
N LEU A 373 27.31 -20.29 17.55
CA LEU A 373 26.52 -21.20 16.70
C LEU A 373 26.48 -22.63 17.26
N ILE A 374 27.55 -23.12 17.88
CA ILE A 374 27.56 -24.44 18.55
C ILE A 374 26.71 -24.42 19.83
N ALA A 375 26.71 -23.33 20.60
CA ALA A 375 25.84 -23.17 21.76
C ALA A 375 24.35 -23.03 21.36
N ALA A 376 24.06 -22.35 20.25
CA ALA A 376 22.70 -22.22 19.72
C ALA A 376 22.18 -23.54 19.09
N LEU A 377 23.05 -24.31 18.44
CA LEU A 377 22.70 -25.64 17.89
C LEU A 377 22.64 -26.72 18.97
N GLY A 378 23.40 -26.59 20.06
CA GLY A 378 23.37 -27.51 21.20
C GLY A 378 22.12 -27.39 22.09
N LEU A 379 21.55 -26.19 22.21
CA LEU A 379 20.33 -25.96 23.00
C LEU A 379 19.03 -26.31 22.26
N GLY A 380 19.05 -26.35 20.92
CA GLY A 380 17.92 -26.81 20.10
C GLY A 380 17.78 -28.34 20.02
N SER A 381 18.84 -29.10 20.32
CA SER A 381 18.88 -30.55 20.17
C SER A 381 18.59 -31.34 21.46
N TRP A 382 18.48 -30.67 22.63
CA TRP A 382 18.11 -31.35 23.88
C TRP A 382 16.58 -31.37 24.12
N GLN A 383 15.82 -30.48 23.48
CA GLN A 383 14.36 -30.42 23.62
C GLN A 383 13.59 -31.35 22.65
N LEU A 384 14.28 -31.98 21.69
CA LEU A 384 13.70 -32.98 20.79
C LEU A 384 14.02 -34.44 21.20
N ALA A 385 14.90 -34.65 22.18
CA ALA A 385 15.23 -35.97 22.70
C ALA A 385 14.32 -36.45 23.85
N ASP A 386 13.57 -35.54 24.50
CA ASP A 386 12.70 -35.86 25.64
C ASP A 386 11.23 -36.14 25.23
N ALA A 387 10.87 -35.81 23.98
CA ALA A 387 9.51 -35.98 23.44
C ALA A 387 9.33 -37.25 22.56
N LEU A 388 10.40 -38.05 22.42
CA LEU A 388 10.42 -39.27 21.59
C LEU A 388 10.71 -40.56 22.38
N MET A 389 10.73 -40.49 23.72
CA MET A 389 10.94 -41.66 24.60
C MET A 389 9.76 -41.98 25.53
N ASP A 390 8.53 -41.62 25.18
CA ASP A 390 7.37 -41.89 26.05
C ASP A 390 6.18 -42.57 25.34
N HIS A 391 6.47 -43.59 24.52
CA HIS A 391 5.47 -44.57 24.09
C HIS A 391 6.03 -46.00 23.94
N GLY A 392 5.48 -46.91 24.76
CA GLY A 392 5.67 -48.37 24.75
C GLY A 392 6.67 -48.82 25.83
N ASP A 393 6.37 -49.63 26.85
CA ASP A 393 5.31 -50.61 27.07
C ASP A 393 5.11 -50.84 28.59
N LYS A 394 3.90 -51.24 28.98
CA LYS A 394 3.61 -51.89 30.28
C LYS A 394 3.97 -53.38 30.18
N PRO A 395 4.42 -54.06 31.25
CA PRO A 395 3.45 -54.65 32.18
C PRO A 395 3.86 -54.75 33.68
N ASP A 396 2.80 -54.84 34.47
CA ASP A 396 2.58 -55.54 35.75
C ASP A 396 3.54 -55.50 36.96
N ASP A 397 2.85 -55.16 38.07
CA ASP A 397 2.77 -55.87 39.34
C ASP A 397 3.50 -55.40 40.60
N THR A 398 2.66 -55.36 41.65
CA THR A 398 2.94 -55.60 43.07
C THR A 398 3.67 -54.56 43.94
N ASN A 399 2.85 -53.92 44.78
CA ASN A 399 2.90 -53.93 46.25
C ASN A 399 3.93 -53.08 47.04
N LYS A 400 3.38 -52.49 48.12
CA LYS A 400 3.97 -52.02 49.38
C LYS A 400 4.49 -50.58 49.53
N THR A 401 3.63 -49.78 50.19
CA THR A 401 3.87 -49.02 51.45
C THR A 401 5.25 -48.39 51.70
N GLN A 402 5.30 -47.06 51.89
CA GLN A 402 5.30 -46.42 53.23
C GLN A 402 5.31 -44.89 53.16
N THR A 403 4.65 -44.31 54.16
CA THR A 403 4.48 -42.90 54.54
C THR A 403 5.78 -42.12 54.78
N LYS A 404 5.76 -40.81 54.49
CA LYS A 404 6.13 -39.76 55.48
C LYS A 404 5.68 -38.36 55.06
N ASP A 405 4.94 -37.73 55.97
CA ASP A 405 4.59 -36.31 55.98
C ASP A 405 5.82 -35.39 55.98
N GLY A 406 5.66 -34.23 55.33
CA GLY A 406 6.62 -33.14 55.37
C GLY A 406 6.15 -31.97 54.50
N GLY A 407 5.28 -31.13 55.05
CA GLY A 407 4.73 -29.96 54.37
C GLY A 407 5.81 -28.95 53.96
N GLY A 408 5.80 -28.59 52.68
CA GLY A 408 6.66 -27.57 52.10
C GLY A 408 6.25 -27.24 50.67
N LYS A 409 5.27 -26.34 50.52
CA LYS A 409 4.86 -25.62 49.30
C LYS A 409 5.27 -26.28 47.96
N SER A 410 4.48 -27.24 47.48
CA SER A 410 4.48 -27.55 46.06
C SER A 410 4.02 -26.33 45.27
N PRO A 411 4.71 -25.94 44.18
CA PRO A 411 4.19 -24.91 43.28
C PRO A 411 2.84 -25.41 42.77
N ARG A 412 1.80 -24.59 42.93
CA ARG A 412 0.44 -24.85 42.45
C ARG A 412 0.57 -25.17 40.95
N LYS A 413 0.41 -26.46 40.59
CA LYS A 413 0.32 -26.91 39.20
C LYS A 413 -0.73 -26.01 38.53
N PRO A 414 -0.40 -25.26 37.47
CA PRO A 414 -1.38 -24.42 36.82
C PRO A 414 -2.54 -25.32 36.41
N LEU A 415 -3.76 -25.00 36.85
CA LEU A 415 -4.96 -25.63 36.30
C LEU A 415 -4.90 -25.37 34.78
N ALA A 416 -4.68 -26.43 34.00
CA ALA A 416 -4.77 -26.35 32.56
C ALA A 416 -6.23 -26.02 32.23
N GLY A 417 -6.47 -24.82 31.69
CA GLY A 417 -7.79 -24.35 31.31
C GLY A 417 -8.52 -25.35 30.41
N LYS A 418 -9.85 -25.41 30.50
CA LYS A 418 -10.65 -26.40 29.78
C LYS A 418 -10.58 -26.10 28.27
N PRO A 419 -10.27 -27.08 27.39
CA PRO A 419 -10.31 -26.85 25.95
C PRO A 419 -11.70 -26.41 25.47
N ILE A 420 -11.74 -25.39 24.62
CA ILE A 420 -12.94 -24.91 23.96
C ILE A 420 -12.87 -25.33 22.49
N ALA A 421 -13.90 -26.05 22.03
CA ALA A 421 -13.98 -26.47 20.63
C ALA A 421 -14.33 -25.28 19.72
N ILE A 422 -13.55 -25.12 18.64
CA ILE A 422 -13.86 -24.20 17.53
C ILE A 422 -14.93 -24.88 16.67
N LYS A 423 -16.08 -24.24 16.49
CA LYS A 423 -17.22 -24.77 15.72
C LYS A 423 -17.13 -24.45 14.24
N GLY A 424 -16.51 -23.33 13.91
CA GLY A 424 -16.23 -22.93 12.55
C GLY A 424 -15.16 -21.85 12.53
N ALA A 425 -14.61 -21.61 11.35
CA ALA A 425 -13.72 -20.49 11.10
C ALA A 425 -13.91 -19.95 9.69
N ARG A 426 -13.62 -18.67 9.53
CA ARG A 426 -13.62 -17.98 8.24
C ARG A 426 -12.35 -17.14 8.13
N ASP A 427 -11.76 -17.13 6.95
CA ASP A 427 -10.71 -16.19 6.65
C ASP A 427 -11.27 -14.77 6.57
N PHE A 428 -10.45 -13.80 6.93
CA PHE A 428 -10.90 -12.44 7.13
C PHE A 428 -9.91 -11.44 6.55
N ASP A 429 -10.33 -10.82 5.46
CA ASP A 429 -9.67 -9.68 4.85
C ASP A 429 -10.64 -8.49 4.76
N PRO A 430 -10.74 -7.63 5.77
CA PRO A 430 -11.69 -6.52 5.73
C PRO A 430 -11.36 -5.48 4.64
N PHE A 431 -10.17 -5.53 4.05
CA PHE A 431 -9.69 -4.55 3.07
C PHE A 431 -9.73 -5.05 1.62
N GLY A 432 -9.94 -6.35 1.42
CA GLY A 432 -10.10 -6.98 0.10
C GLY A 432 -11.55 -6.91 -0.40
N PRO A 433 -11.75 -6.94 -1.74
CA PRO A 433 -13.08 -6.79 -2.35
C PRO A 433 -14.02 -7.99 -2.13
N ASP A 434 -13.48 -9.19 -1.89
CA ASP A 434 -14.25 -10.41 -1.56
C ASP A 434 -14.25 -10.71 -0.05
N HIS A 435 -13.65 -9.84 0.74
CA HIS A 435 -13.43 -9.97 2.17
C HIS A 435 -12.73 -11.27 2.62
N SER A 436 -11.92 -11.87 1.73
CA SER A 436 -11.37 -13.22 1.86
C SER A 436 -9.91 -13.29 1.37
N GLU A 437 -9.21 -14.36 1.74
CA GLU A 437 -7.84 -14.69 1.33
C GLU A 437 -7.79 -16.09 0.69
N LYS A 438 -8.09 -17.12 1.48
CA LYS A 438 -8.00 -18.55 1.13
C LYS A 438 -9.05 -19.35 1.90
N PRO A 439 -10.34 -19.26 1.53
CA PRO A 439 -11.42 -19.91 2.27
C PRO A 439 -11.34 -21.43 2.15
N ALA A 440 -10.83 -21.96 1.04
CA ALA A 440 -10.75 -23.39 0.77
C ALA A 440 -9.86 -24.17 1.76
N THR A 441 -8.91 -23.51 2.44
CA THR A 441 -7.97 -24.16 3.38
C THR A 441 -8.18 -23.71 4.82
N ILE A 442 -9.26 -23.00 5.14
CA ILE A 442 -9.48 -22.44 6.48
C ILE A 442 -9.59 -23.49 7.57
N GLY A 443 -10.11 -24.68 7.23
CA GLY A 443 -10.21 -25.83 8.15
C GLY A 443 -8.86 -26.25 8.73
N ASN A 444 -7.77 -26.05 7.98
CA ASN A 444 -6.43 -26.40 8.41
C ASN A 444 -5.90 -25.52 9.55
N ALA A 445 -6.53 -24.38 9.83
CA ALA A 445 -6.06 -23.48 10.89
C ALA A 445 -6.39 -23.99 12.31
N TYR A 446 -7.23 -25.03 12.45
CA TYR A 446 -7.72 -25.53 13.74
C TYR A 446 -8.01 -27.04 13.72
N ASP A 447 -7.37 -27.79 12.82
CA ASP A 447 -7.51 -29.25 12.68
C ASP A 447 -6.63 -30.04 13.67
N SER A 448 -5.91 -29.36 14.57
CA SER A 448 -4.95 -29.95 15.51
C SER A 448 -3.77 -30.68 14.86
N SER A 449 -3.46 -30.38 13.60
CA SER A 449 -2.33 -30.95 12.86
C SER A 449 -1.26 -29.90 12.61
N ALA A 450 0.00 -30.24 12.90
CA ALA A 450 1.14 -29.35 12.65
C ALA A 450 1.69 -29.44 11.21
N SER A 451 1.19 -30.38 10.40
CA SER A 451 1.65 -30.61 9.01
C SER A 451 0.79 -29.90 7.97
N THR A 452 -0.38 -29.39 8.37
CA THR A 452 -1.33 -28.64 7.57
C THR A 452 -1.33 -27.19 8.03
N TYR A 453 -1.75 -26.26 7.16
CA TYR A 453 -1.89 -24.86 7.51
C TYR A 453 -2.92 -24.16 6.62
N TRP A 454 -3.55 -23.13 7.16
CA TRP A 454 -4.15 -22.06 6.36
C TRP A 454 -3.07 -21.04 6.02
N GLN A 455 -3.15 -20.41 4.85
CA GLN A 455 -2.19 -19.38 4.46
C GLN A 455 -2.87 -18.16 3.88
N THR A 456 -2.24 -17.01 4.09
CA THR A 456 -2.62 -15.77 3.43
C THR A 456 -2.22 -15.79 1.95
N ASP A 457 -2.69 -14.80 1.22
CA ASP A 457 -2.11 -14.43 -0.06
C ASP A 457 -0.63 -14.02 0.08
N GLY A 458 0.04 -13.93 -1.07
CA GLY A 458 1.45 -13.56 -1.16
C GLY A 458 1.63 -12.06 -1.21
N TYR A 459 2.41 -11.52 -0.29
CA TYR A 459 2.67 -10.08 -0.18
C TYR A 459 4.13 -9.75 -0.51
N LEU A 460 4.39 -8.49 -0.88
CA LEU A 460 5.73 -8.04 -1.29
C LEU A 460 6.59 -7.52 -0.12
N SER A 461 6.00 -7.32 1.05
CA SER A 461 6.70 -6.89 2.27
C SER A 461 6.12 -7.59 3.50
N PRO A 462 6.84 -7.62 4.64
CA PRO A 462 6.33 -8.20 5.88
C PRO A 462 5.09 -7.48 6.41
N GLN A 463 4.82 -6.24 5.97
CA GLN A 463 3.65 -5.44 6.34
C GLN A 463 2.58 -5.50 5.24
N PHE A 464 2.31 -6.69 4.71
CA PHE A 464 1.25 -6.91 3.70
C PHE A 464 1.43 -6.04 2.44
N GLY A 465 2.69 -5.76 2.05
CA GLY A 465 2.97 -4.85 0.94
C GLY A 465 2.54 -3.40 1.17
N ASN A 466 2.35 -3.00 2.43
CA ASN A 466 1.76 -1.72 2.86
C ASN A 466 0.34 -1.47 2.32
N LEU A 467 -0.38 -2.54 1.96
CA LEU A 467 -1.75 -2.45 1.42
C LEU A 467 -2.80 -2.41 2.51
N LYS A 468 -2.55 -3.09 3.63
CA LYS A 468 -3.49 -3.33 4.71
C LYS A 468 -2.75 -3.47 6.05
N SER A 469 -3.45 -3.22 7.15
CA SER A 469 -2.90 -3.33 8.50
C SER A 469 -2.81 -4.78 9.01
N GLY A 470 -3.39 -5.72 8.28
CA GLY A 470 -3.37 -7.15 8.55
C GLY A 470 -4.45 -7.91 7.81
N VAL A 471 -4.47 -9.22 8.03
CA VAL A 471 -5.56 -10.16 7.73
C VAL A 471 -5.65 -11.18 8.85
N GLY A 472 -6.71 -11.96 8.91
CA GLY A 472 -6.84 -12.93 9.98
C GLY A 472 -7.80 -14.07 9.73
N VAL A 473 -8.07 -14.78 10.82
CA VAL A 473 -9.03 -15.87 10.90
C VAL A 473 -10.04 -15.53 11.99
N ILE A 474 -11.31 -15.44 11.63
CA ILE A 474 -12.43 -15.38 12.58
C ILE A 474 -12.74 -16.81 13.01
N LEU A 475 -12.88 -17.02 14.32
CA LEU A 475 -13.25 -18.29 14.95
C LEU A 475 -14.63 -18.14 15.59
N ASP A 476 -15.52 -19.07 15.31
CA ASP A 476 -16.81 -19.21 16.01
C ASP A 476 -16.70 -20.31 17.08
N LEU A 477 -16.91 -19.94 18.33
CA LEU A 477 -16.95 -20.87 19.48
C LEU A 477 -18.34 -21.50 19.69
N GLY A 478 -19.31 -21.17 18.83
CA GLY A 478 -20.71 -21.63 18.81
C GLY A 478 -21.62 -20.98 19.85
N LYS A 479 -21.04 -20.39 20.92
CA LYS A 479 -21.75 -19.59 21.94
C LYS A 479 -20.75 -18.72 22.69
N ALA A 480 -21.23 -17.71 23.41
CA ALA A 480 -20.40 -16.89 24.27
C ALA A 480 -19.77 -17.73 25.41
N GLN A 481 -18.44 -17.87 25.39
CA GLN A 481 -17.67 -18.64 26.35
C GLN A 481 -16.55 -17.79 26.97
N GLN A 482 -16.13 -18.15 28.18
CA GLN A 482 -14.98 -17.54 28.83
C GLN A 482 -13.71 -18.05 28.16
N VAL A 483 -12.87 -17.16 27.64
CA VAL A 483 -11.61 -17.47 26.96
C VAL A 483 -10.45 -17.06 27.85
N GLY A 484 -9.68 -18.02 28.35
CA GLY A 484 -8.52 -17.79 29.21
C GLY A 484 -7.20 -17.70 28.44
N LYS A 485 -7.03 -18.51 27.38
CA LYS A 485 -5.79 -18.54 26.59
C LYS A 485 -6.05 -19.07 25.19
N VAL A 486 -5.47 -18.39 24.20
CA VAL A 486 -5.42 -18.83 22.80
C VAL A 486 -3.97 -19.10 22.43
N THR A 487 -3.68 -20.29 21.94
CA THR A 487 -2.36 -20.66 21.43
C THR A 487 -2.44 -20.77 19.93
N VAL A 488 -1.59 -20.03 19.23
CA VAL A 488 -1.52 -20.04 17.77
C VAL A 488 -0.14 -20.49 17.33
N SER A 489 -0.08 -21.49 16.46
CA SER A 489 1.15 -22.01 15.86
C SER A 489 1.25 -21.60 14.41
N PHE A 490 2.44 -21.20 13.99
CA PHE A 490 2.72 -20.64 12.67
C PHE A 490 3.87 -21.36 11.98
N VAL A 491 3.86 -21.37 10.65
CA VAL A 491 5.01 -21.75 9.85
C VAL A 491 5.84 -20.48 9.58
N GLY A 492 6.90 -20.29 10.37
CA GLY A 492 7.76 -19.11 10.35
C GLY A 492 7.44 -18.10 11.45
N GLU A 493 8.35 -17.15 11.69
CA GLU A 493 8.16 -16.10 12.70
C GLU A 493 7.23 -14.99 12.21
N THR A 494 6.14 -14.75 12.94
CA THR A 494 5.12 -13.76 12.59
C THR A 494 4.70 -12.94 13.80
N SER A 495 3.91 -11.88 13.60
CA SER A 495 3.28 -11.11 14.68
C SER A 495 1.77 -11.21 14.57
N VAL A 496 1.11 -11.37 15.71
CA VAL A 496 -0.33 -11.63 15.80
C VAL A 496 -0.97 -10.87 16.95
N GLU A 497 -2.22 -10.47 16.75
CA GLU A 497 -3.12 -9.95 17.78
C GLU A 497 -4.29 -10.92 17.98
N LEU A 498 -4.65 -11.14 19.23
CA LEU A 498 -5.95 -11.71 19.57
C LEU A 498 -6.94 -10.56 19.73
N ARG A 499 -8.02 -10.60 18.96
CA ARG A 499 -9.14 -9.67 19.09
C ARG A 499 -10.43 -10.44 19.35
N ALA A 500 -11.44 -9.77 19.88
CA ALA A 500 -12.70 -10.40 20.26
C ALA A 500 -13.89 -9.50 19.98
N ALA A 501 -14.97 -10.10 19.50
CA ALA A 501 -16.26 -9.43 19.37
C ALA A 501 -16.94 -9.27 20.72
N SER A 502 -17.87 -8.32 20.82
CA SER A 502 -18.76 -8.19 21.98
C SER A 502 -19.53 -9.49 22.25
N ALA A 503 -19.73 -9.82 23.53
CA ALA A 503 -20.50 -11.00 23.95
C ALA A 503 -21.95 -11.00 23.42
N ASN A 504 -22.47 -9.83 23.03
CA ASN A 504 -23.84 -9.62 22.56
C ASN A 504 -23.96 -9.47 21.04
N ALA A 505 -22.94 -9.86 20.26
CA ALA A 505 -22.89 -9.59 18.81
C ALA A 505 -24.07 -10.18 18.00
N GLY A 506 -24.78 -11.19 18.51
CA GLY A 506 -25.99 -11.77 17.89
C GLY A 506 -25.75 -12.58 16.60
N SER A 507 -24.78 -12.15 15.78
CA SER A 507 -24.27 -12.79 14.57
C SER A 507 -22.76 -12.52 14.42
N GLU A 508 -22.08 -13.25 13.54
CA GLU A 508 -20.65 -13.04 13.25
C GLU A 508 -20.41 -11.62 12.71
N PRO A 509 -19.55 -10.80 13.34
CA PRO A 509 -19.24 -9.48 12.81
C PRO A 509 -18.42 -9.54 11.53
N THR A 510 -18.81 -8.72 10.55
CA THR A 510 -18.16 -8.60 9.23
C THR A 510 -17.16 -7.46 9.16
N SER A 511 -17.19 -6.50 10.09
CA SER A 511 -16.26 -5.37 10.14
C SER A 511 -15.13 -5.62 11.14
N PHE A 512 -13.93 -5.11 10.82
CA PHE A 512 -12.77 -5.21 11.71
C PHE A 512 -12.97 -4.46 13.03
N ASP A 513 -13.67 -3.32 12.98
CA ASP A 513 -13.93 -2.46 14.14
C ASP A 513 -14.83 -3.10 15.19
N ALA A 514 -15.58 -4.14 14.84
CA ALA A 514 -16.39 -4.88 15.79
C ALA A 514 -15.54 -5.77 16.74
N TYR A 515 -14.25 -5.93 16.46
CA TYR A 515 -13.32 -6.72 17.26
C TYR A 515 -12.38 -5.82 18.08
N SER A 516 -12.41 -5.95 19.40
CA SER A 516 -11.50 -5.22 20.29
C SER A 516 -10.26 -6.05 20.60
N LYS A 517 -9.08 -5.41 20.65
CA LYS A 517 -7.81 -6.09 20.95
C LYS A 517 -7.78 -6.60 22.39
N ALA A 518 -7.48 -7.88 22.56
CA ALA A 518 -7.40 -8.56 23.86
C ALA A 518 -5.96 -8.93 24.26
N ALA A 519 -5.11 -9.31 23.29
CA ALA A 519 -3.71 -9.65 23.51
C ALA A 519 -2.90 -9.53 22.20
N GLY A 520 -1.57 -9.61 22.27
CA GLY A 520 -0.70 -9.68 21.09
C GLY A 520 0.66 -10.29 21.41
N GLY A 521 1.36 -10.75 20.38
CA GLY A 521 2.69 -11.33 20.51
C GLY A 521 3.30 -11.70 19.16
N SER A 522 4.53 -12.20 19.19
CA SER A 522 5.27 -12.60 17.99
C SER A 522 6.06 -13.89 18.26
N GLY A 523 6.27 -14.69 17.21
CA GLY A 523 7.02 -15.96 17.28
C GLY A 523 6.44 -17.02 16.35
N THR A 524 6.96 -18.25 16.44
CA THR A 524 6.45 -19.44 15.72
C THR A 524 5.32 -20.14 16.46
N THR A 525 5.24 -19.99 17.78
CA THR A 525 4.08 -20.37 18.58
C THR A 525 3.84 -19.30 19.62
N VAL A 526 2.68 -18.67 19.57
CA VAL A 526 2.35 -17.51 20.39
C VAL A 526 1.21 -17.87 21.33
N VAL A 527 1.43 -17.64 22.63
CA VAL A 527 0.44 -17.84 23.67
C VAL A 527 -0.18 -16.50 24.04
N LEU A 528 -1.40 -16.27 23.55
CA LEU A 528 -2.16 -15.04 23.74
C LEU A 528 -3.07 -15.19 24.97
N LYS A 529 -2.82 -14.37 25.98
CA LYS A 529 -3.60 -14.34 27.24
C LYS A 529 -4.32 -13.00 27.34
N PRO A 530 -5.66 -12.97 27.30
CA PRO A 530 -6.42 -11.76 27.57
C PRO A 530 -6.13 -11.24 28.99
N ASN A 531 -5.97 -9.92 29.14
CA ASN A 531 -5.69 -9.30 30.45
C ASN A 531 -6.93 -9.17 31.34
N GLU A 532 -8.12 -9.25 30.75
CA GLU A 532 -9.42 -9.16 31.43
C GLU A 532 -10.24 -10.43 31.21
N SER A 533 -11.33 -10.57 31.96
CA SER A 533 -12.29 -11.67 31.82
C SER A 533 -12.95 -11.64 30.43
N LEU A 534 -12.33 -12.29 29.44
CA LEU A 534 -12.79 -12.28 28.06
C LEU A 534 -13.91 -13.29 27.85
N LYS A 535 -15.15 -12.81 27.76
CA LYS A 535 -16.31 -13.62 27.37
C LYS A 535 -16.75 -13.26 25.96
N THR A 536 -16.68 -14.20 25.02
CA THR A 536 -17.06 -13.95 23.61
C THR A 536 -17.43 -15.23 22.89
N GLN A 537 -18.20 -15.10 21.80
CA GLN A 537 -18.44 -16.19 20.85
C GLN A 537 -17.46 -16.13 19.68
N TYR A 538 -17.07 -14.93 19.23
CA TYR A 538 -16.24 -14.73 18.05
C TYR A 538 -14.88 -14.16 18.42
N LEU A 539 -13.83 -14.89 18.06
CA LEU A 539 -12.44 -14.44 18.18
C LEU A 539 -11.89 -14.12 16.80
N LEU A 540 -11.00 -13.15 16.72
CA LEU A 540 -10.23 -12.85 15.53
C LEU A 540 -8.74 -13.01 15.84
N VAL A 541 -8.10 -13.96 15.15
CA VAL A 541 -6.65 -14.12 15.13
C VAL A 541 -6.12 -13.27 13.99
N TRP A 542 -5.55 -12.11 14.33
CA TRP A 542 -5.17 -11.07 13.37
C TRP A 542 -3.66 -11.01 13.17
N LEU A 543 -3.18 -11.35 11.98
CA LEU A 543 -1.76 -11.25 11.62
C LEU A 543 -1.41 -9.79 11.34
N THR A 544 -0.35 -9.29 11.97
CA THR A 544 0.14 -7.91 11.81
C THR A 544 1.51 -7.83 11.14
N LYS A 545 2.20 -8.95 10.98
CA LYS A 545 3.48 -9.02 10.26
C LYS A 545 3.71 -10.42 9.70
N LEU A 546 4.09 -10.53 8.44
CA LEU A 546 4.29 -11.81 7.77
C LEU A 546 5.77 -12.23 7.77
N PRO A 547 6.08 -13.55 7.78
CA PRO A 547 7.40 -14.09 7.47
C PRO A 547 7.62 -14.17 5.96
N ALA A 548 8.89 -14.14 5.54
CA ALA A 548 9.28 -14.40 4.16
C ALA A 548 9.07 -15.90 3.83
N ASP A 549 8.53 -16.21 2.66
CA ASP A 549 8.24 -17.58 2.25
C ASP A 549 9.39 -18.28 1.50
N GLY A 550 10.50 -17.56 1.27
CA GLY A 550 11.67 -18.05 0.54
C GLY A 550 11.53 -18.04 -0.99
N GLN A 551 10.36 -17.66 -1.52
CA GLN A 551 10.06 -17.62 -2.96
C GLN A 551 9.83 -16.17 -3.45
N GLY A 552 10.29 -15.18 -2.68
CA GLY A 552 10.17 -13.76 -3.01
C GLY A 552 8.87 -13.12 -2.51
N TYR A 553 8.05 -13.82 -1.73
CA TYR A 553 6.87 -13.25 -1.09
C TYR A 553 6.95 -13.34 0.44
N TRP A 554 6.01 -12.67 1.09
CA TRP A 554 5.76 -12.72 2.52
C TRP A 554 4.36 -13.29 2.72
N ARG A 555 4.24 -14.36 3.51
CA ARG A 555 2.98 -15.10 3.69
C ARG A 555 2.80 -15.51 5.14
N GLY A 556 1.62 -15.24 5.69
CA GLY A 556 1.21 -15.80 6.95
C GLY A 556 0.77 -17.24 6.74
N ARG A 557 1.23 -18.14 7.60
CA ARG A 557 0.80 -19.55 7.60
C ARG A 557 0.43 -19.94 9.01
N VAL A 558 -0.86 -20.15 9.24
CA VAL A 558 -1.41 -20.55 10.53
C VAL A 558 -1.59 -22.06 10.51
N ALA A 559 -0.76 -22.75 11.27
CA ALA A 559 -0.74 -24.21 11.34
C ALA A 559 -1.82 -24.74 12.28
N ASP A 560 -2.02 -24.10 13.44
CA ASP A 560 -3.04 -24.55 14.39
C ASP A 560 -3.44 -23.43 15.36
N ILE A 561 -4.69 -23.47 15.82
CA ILE A 561 -5.26 -22.54 16.80
C ILE A 561 -5.99 -23.36 17.87
N LYS A 562 -5.55 -23.22 19.12
CA LYS A 562 -6.18 -23.86 20.28
C LYS A 562 -6.73 -22.82 21.24
N VAL A 563 -8.00 -22.96 21.61
CA VAL A 563 -8.69 -22.08 22.57
C VAL A 563 -8.91 -22.84 23.88
N THR A 564 -8.59 -22.20 25.01
CA THR A 564 -8.80 -22.73 26.36
C THR A 564 -9.49 -21.68 27.22
N GLY A 565 -10.45 -22.13 28.03
CA GLY A 565 -11.25 -21.31 28.95
C GLY A 565 -10.70 -21.27 30.37
#